data_AF-A0A9X1TC42-F1
#
_entry.id   AF-A0A9X1TC42-F1
#
_cell.length_a   1.000
_cell.length_b   1.000
_cell.length_c   1.000
_cell.angle_alpha   90.00
_cell.angle_beta   90.00
_cell.angle_gamma   90.00
#
_symmetry.space_group_name_H-M   'P 1'
#
loop_
_entity.id
_entity.type
_entity.pdbx_description
1 polymer ?
#
loop_
_entity_poly.entity_id
_entity_poly.type
_entity_poly.pdbx_seq_one_letter_code
_entity_poly.pdbx_strand_id
1 'polypeptide(L)'
;MSSRSNPQSPQSNPPRPIDKNTLRNWVTAASPESTEQDVSEKTFLTLLQQVSLEGLSQNIRERKKYAEYIFWMVSIWLVMVVVLVWLNGLGEVYCYNFLDPLLRTGVKYISFNFQLSDTVLITLITTATVNITAFFLVVTKYLFPNTPDKDSTTVE
;
A
#
# COMPACT_ATOMS: atom_id res chain seq x y z
N MET A 1 1.98 17.26 -74.36
CA MET A 1 0.61 16.97 -73.87
C MET A 1 0.69 15.63 -73.16
N SER A 2 0.61 15.63 -71.82
CA SER A 2 -0.64 15.63 -71.04
C SER A 2 -1.30 14.25 -71.12
N SER A 3 -1.72 13.59 -70.05
CA SER A 3 -1.65 13.79 -68.60
C SER A 3 -2.49 12.65 -68.06
N ARG A 4 -2.12 12.13 -66.87
CA ARG A 4 -3.04 11.48 -65.91
C ARG A 4 -3.63 10.13 -66.41
N SER A 5 -3.96 9.18 -65.57
CA SER A 5 -4.42 9.20 -64.18
C SER A 5 -4.15 7.81 -63.61
N ASN A 6 -3.51 7.68 -62.44
CA ASN A 6 -4.14 7.74 -61.10
C ASN A 6 -4.97 6.47 -60.80
N PRO A 7 -5.19 6.02 -59.55
CA PRO A 7 -4.60 6.45 -58.27
C PRO A 7 -4.06 5.27 -57.44
N GLN A 8 -2.99 5.52 -56.70
CA GLN A 8 -2.99 5.04 -55.32
C GLN A 8 -2.43 6.14 -54.41
N SER A 9 -3.25 7.17 -54.17
CA SER A 9 -3.23 7.84 -52.89
C SER A 9 -4.13 7.06 -51.92
N PRO A 10 -4.05 7.24 -50.60
CA PRO A 10 -2.93 7.61 -49.76
C PRO A 10 -2.92 6.65 -48.56
N GLN A 11 -2.15 5.56 -48.58
CA GLN A 11 -1.83 4.97 -47.28
C GLN A 11 -0.70 5.80 -46.71
N SER A 12 -1.14 6.83 -45.96
CA SER A 12 -0.42 7.37 -44.82
C SER A 12 -0.02 6.18 -43.96
N ASN A 13 1.09 5.54 -44.35
CA ASN A 13 1.70 4.51 -43.56
C ASN A 13 1.94 5.20 -42.22
N PRO A 14 1.30 4.73 -41.13
CA PRO A 14 1.61 5.25 -39.82
C PRO A 14 3.14 5.19 -39.71
N PRO A 15 3.79 6.27 -39.25
CA PRO A 15 5.24 6.33 -39.22
C PRO A 15 5.73 5.03 -38.61
N ARG A 16 6.41 4.22 -39.44
CA ARG A 16 6.86 2.89 -39.01
C ARG A 16 7.60 3.10 -37.70
N PRO A 17 7.37 2.25 -36.68
CA PRO A 17 8.10 2.34 -35.44
C PRO A 17 9.58 2.41 -35.84
N ILE A 18 10.24 3.53 -35.52
CA ILE A 18 11.61 3.72 -35.98
C ILE A 18 12.37 2.51 -35.44
N ASP A 19 12.86 1.70 -36.37
CA ASP A 19 13.50 0.46 -36.03
C ASP A 19 14.69 0.81 -35.14
N LYS A 20 14.79 0.14 -33.98
CA LYS A 20 15.87 0.35 -33.01
C LYS A 20 17.24 0.22 -33.67
N ASN A 21 17.29 -0.54 -34.76
CA ASN A 21 18.46 -0.79 -35.58
C ASN A 21 18.86 0.46 -36.41
N THR A 22 17.87 1.18 -36.94
CA THR A 22 18.08 2.44 -37.67
C THR A 22 18.50 3.58 -36.73
N LEU A 23 17.93 3.66 -35.52
CA LEU A 23 18.34 4.65 -34.50
C LEU A 23 19.78 4.47 -34.06
N ARG A 24 20.21 3.22 -33.83
CA ARG A 24 21.60 2.92 -33.49
C ARG A 24 22.55 3.32 -34.61
N ASN A 25 22.23 3.01 -35.87
CA ASN A 25 23.10 3.35 -36.99
C ASN A 25 23.26 4.87 -37.21
N TRP A 26 22.23 5.67 -36.92
CA TRP A 26 22.30 7.13 -37.04
C TRP A 26 23.08 7.80 -35.89
N VAL A 27 22.99 7.24 -34.68
CA VAL A 27 23.81 7.66 -33.52
C VAL A 27 25.28 7.35 -33.74
N THR A 28 25.59 6.18 -34.30
CA THR A 28 26.96 5.73 -34.51
C THR A 28 27.65 6.41 -35.70
N ALA A 29 26.90 6.83 -36.71
CA ALA A 29 27.46 7.57 -37.86
C ALA A 29 27.86 9.03 -37.54
N ALA A 30 27.48 9.57 -36.37
CA ALA A 30 27.50 11.01 -36.10
C ALA A 30 28.70 11.57 -35.33
N SER A 31 29.57 10.79 -34.65
CA SER A 31 30.75 11.40 -34.00
C SER A 31 31.84 10.42 -33.54
N PRO A 32 33.12 10.64 -33.93
CA PRO A 32 34.26 9.90 -33.38
C PRO A 32 34.72 10.38 -31.98
N GLU A 33 34.06 11.38 -31.38
CA GLU A 33 34.35 11.88 -30.02
C GLU A 33 33.38 11.29 -28.96
N SER A 34 32.53 10.33 -29.36
CA SER A 34 31.41 9.80 -28.55
C SER A 34 31.79 8.69 -27.57
N THR A 35 32.99 8.10 -27.67
CA THR A 35 33.34 6.90 -26.90
C THR A 35 33.47 7.16 -25.40
N GLU A 36 33.96 8.34 -24.98
CA GLU A 36 34.06 8.69 -23.55
C GLU A 36 32.72 9.20 -22.99
N GLN A 37 31.93 9.93 -23.78
CA GLN A 37 30.61 10.43 -23.37
C GLN A 37 29.55 9.31 -23.29
N ASP A 38 29.53 8.37 -24.23
CA ASP A 38 28.60 7.22 -24.23
C ASP A 38 28.92 6.24 -23.09
N VAL A 39 30.20 6.05 -22.76
CA VAL A 39 30.61 5.28 -21.58
C VAL A 39 30.14 5.98 -20.30
N SER A 40 30.28 7.31 -20.22
CA SER A 40 29.79 8.10 -19.07
C SER A 40 28.27 8.03 -18.92
N GLU A 41 27.52 8.18 -20.01
CA GLU A 41 26.05 8.14 -20.01
C GLU A 41 25.52 6.74 -19.67
N LYS A 42 26.11 5.67 -20.22
CA LYS A 42 25.76 4.29 -19.86
C LYS A 42 26.04 3.98 -18.39
N THR A 43 27.15 4.49 -17.86
CA THR A 43 27.52 4.34 -16.45
C THR A 43 26.55 5.11 -15.55
N PHE A 44 26.14 6.30 -15.97
CA PHE A 44 25.13 7.09 -15.26
C PHE A 44 23.76 6.39 -15.29
N LEU A 45 23.35 5.81 -16.42
CA LEU A 45 22.09 5.09 -16.56
C LEU A 45 22.06 3.80 -15.72
N THR A 46 23.15 3.05 -15.62
CA THR A 46 23.22 1.88 -14.71
C THR A 46 23.17 2.28 -13.25
N LEU A 47 23.81 3.38 -12.87
CA LEU A 47 23.69 3.94 -11.52
C LEU A 47 22.27 4.38 -11.21
N LEU A 48 21.60 5.07 -12.14
CA LEU A 48 20.19 5.45 -11.99
C LEU A 48 19.29 4.23 -11.84
N GLN A 49 19.50 3.20 -12.67
CA GLN A 49 18.73 1.98 -12.61
C GLN A 49 18.93 1.25 -11.27
N GLN A 50 20.17 1.24 -10.75
CA GLN A 50 20.47 0.64 -9.45
C GLN A 50 19.84 1.43 -8.29
N VAL A 51 19.96 2.76 -8.27
CA VAL A 51 19.31 3.63 -7.27
C VAL A 51 17.79 3.50 -7.32
N SER A 52 17.21 3.37 -8.52
CA SER A 52 15.77 3.17 -8.70
C SER A 52 15.30 1.82 -8.17
N LEU A 53 16.05 0.74 -8.43
CA LEU A 53 15.76 -0.60 -7.90
C LEU A 53 15.94 -0.66 -6.37
N GLU A 54 16.98 -0.02 -5.84
CA GLU A 54 17.20 0.11 -4.40
C GLU A 54 16.02 0.86 -3.76
N GLY A 55 15.59 1.99 -4.34
CA GLY A 55 14.42 2.74 -3.88
C GLY A 55 13.11 1.95 -3.97
N LEU A 56 12.91 1.16 -5.02
CA LEU A 56 11.73 0.30 -5.17
C LEU A 56 11.72 -0.82 -4.11
N SER A 57 12.87 -1.44 -3.88
CA SER A 57 13.05 -2.52 -2.91
C SER A 57 12.85 -2.03 -1.46
N GLN A 58 13.33 -0.81 -1.15
CA GLN A 58 13.14 -0.15 0.13
C GLN A 58 11.65 0.10 0.37
N ASN A 59 10.95 0.68 -0.59
CA ASN A 59 9.52 0.98 -0.48
C ASN A 59 8.68 -0.28 -0.21
N ILE A 60 9.03 -1.42 -0.82
CA ILE A 60 8.34 -2.70 -0.59
C ILE A 60 8.65 -3.25 0.82
N ARG A 61 9.92 -3.18 1.24
CA ARG A 61 10.36 -3.69 2.55
C ARG A 61 9.78 -2.89 3.71
N GLU A 62 9.76 -1.58 3.59
CA GLU A 62 9.19 -0.65 4.56
C GLU A 62 7.68 -0.86 4.70
N ARG A 63 6.94 -0.95 3.58
CA ARG A 63 5.49 -1.19 3.59
C ARG A 63 5.13 -2.50 4.28
N LYS A 64 5.91 -3.57 4.08
CA LYS A 64 5.69 -4.84 4.79
C LYS A 64 5.86 -4.67 6.29
N LYS A 65 6.92 -3.98 6.71
CA LYS A 65 7.21 -3.77 8.13
C LYS A 65 6.12 -2.90 8.80
N TYR A 66 5.71 -1.81 8.16
CA TYR A 66 4.63 -0.95 8.68
C TYR A 66 3.27 -1.65 8.68
N ALA A 67 2.92 -2.39 7.62
CA ALA A 67 1.67 -3.14 7.58
C ALA A 67 1.59 -4.19 8.69
N GLU A 68 2.70 -4.88 8.98
CA GLU A 68 2.77 -5.88 10.05
C GLU A 68 2.61 -5.23 11.44
N TYR A 69 3.29 -4.11 11.72
CA TYR A 69 3.12 -3.37 12.97
C TYR A 69 1.69 -2.86 13.16
N ILE A 70 1.09 -2.28 12.12
CA ILE A 70 -0.29 -1.78 12.19
C ILE A 70 -1.27 -2.93 12.44
N PHE A 71 -1.09 -4.05 11.74
CA PHE A 71 -1.94 -5.23 11.93
C PHE A 71 -1.87 -5.76 13.36
N TRP A 72 -0.66 -5.86 13.92
CA TRP A 72 -0.46 -6.33 15.28
C TRP A 72 -1.03 -5.36 16.31
N MET A 73 -0.85 -4.05 16.11
CA MET A 73 -1.40 -3.00 16.97
C MET A 73 -2.93 -3.04 17.02
N VAL A 74 -3.60 -3.14 15.86
CA VAL A 74 -5.07 -3.24 15.79
C VAL A 74 -5.56 -4.54 16.42
N SER A 75 -4.87 -5.65 16.18
CA SER A 75 -5.24 -6.94 16.78
C SER A 75 -5.17 -6.90 18.31
N ILE A 76 -4.12 -6.32 18.88
CA ILE A 76 -4.00 -6.13 20.34
C ILE A 76 -5.07 -5.21 20.87
N TRP A 77 -5.36 -4.12 20.17
CA TRP A 77 -6.43 -3.22 20.57
C TRP A 77 -7.78 -3.95 20.63
N LEU A 78 -8.10 -4.78 19.64
CA LEU A 78 -9.33 -5.57 19.65
C LEU A 78 -9.36 -6.60 20.78
N VAL A 79 -8.25 -7.31 21.01
CA VAL A 79 -8.14 -8.26 22.13
C VAL A 79 -8.34 -7.52 23.46
N MET A 80 -7.73 -6.34 23.61
CA MET A 80 -7.88 -5.51 24.81
C MET A 80 -9.34 -5.11 25.02
N VAL A 81 -10.06 -4.64 23.99
CA VAL A 81 -11.49 -4.30 24.10
C VAL A 81 -12.31 -5.52 24.52
N VAL A 82 -12.07 -6.69 23.90
CA VAL A 82 -12.76 -7.94 24.27
C VAL A 82 -12.48 -8.32 25.72
N VAL A 83 -11.22 -8.21 26.17
CA VAL A 83 -10.84 -8.49 27.55
C VAL A 83 -11.52 -7.50 28.50
N LEU A 84 -11.59 -6.21 28.19
CA LEU A 84 -12.31 -5.23 29.03
C LEU A 84 -13.79 -5.60 29.16
N VAL A 85 -14.46 -5.99 28.07
CA VAL A 85 -15.86 -6.43 28.13
C VAL A 85 -16.00 -7.69 28.97
N TRP A 86 -15.09 -8.65 28.82
CA TRP A 86 -15.09 -9.90 29.60
C TRP A 86 -14.87 -9.63 31.10
N LEU A 87 -13.93 -8.75 31.45
CA LEU A 87 -13.67 -8.35 32.83
C LEU A 87 -14.87 -7.63 33.47
N ASN A 88 -15.62 -6.83 32.71
CA ASN A 88 -16.86 -6.22 33.20
C ASN A 88 -17.93 -7.26 33.56
N GLY A 89 -18.00 -8.35 32.80
CA GLY A 89 -18.94 -9.44 33.07
C GLY A 89 -18.58 -10.26 34.31
N LEU A 90 -17.30 -10.28 34.71
CA LEU A 90 -16.81 -11.06 35.85
C LEU A 90 -16.95 -10.30 37.18
N GLY A 91 -17.02 -8.97 37.17
CA GLY A 91 -17.25 -8.12 38.34
C GLY A 91 -16.04 -8.02 39.28
N GLU A 92 -15.62 -9.13 39.87
CA GLU A 92 -14.50 -9.19 40.81
C GLU A 92 -13.41 -10.14 40.28
N VAL A 93 -12.25 -9.56 39.94
CA VAL A 93 -11.14 -10.27 39.29
C VAL A 93 -9.95 -10.32 40.24
N TYR A 94 -9.47 -11.54 40.53
CA TYR A 94 -8.29 -11.77 41.36
C TYR A 94 -7.06 -11.94 40.47
N CYS A 95 -6.15 -10.97 40.52
CA CYS A 95 -4.88 -11.02 39.79
C CYS A 95 -3.76 -11.42 40.75
N TYR A 96 -2.89 -12.35 40.36
CA TYR A 96 -1.64 -12.57 41.10
C TYR A 96 -0.76 -11.33 41.00
N ASN A 97 -0.20 -10.90 42.13
CA ASN A 97 0.76 -9.80 42.15
C ASN A 97 2.05 -10.22 41.43
N PHE A 98 2.18 -9.82 40.16
CA PHE A 98 3.40 -10.02 39.39
C PHE A 98 4.63 -9.35 40.05
N LEU A 99 4.41 -8.25 40.78
CA LEU A 99 5.43 -7.47 41.47
C LEU A 99 5.76 -7.96 42.90
N ASP A 100 5.05 -8.96 43.43
CA ASP A 100 5.32 -9.54 44.76
C ASP A 100 6.78 -10.03 44.95
N PRO A 101 7.42 -10.69 43.95
CA PRO A 101 8.83 -11.09 44.07
C PRO A 101 9.78 -9.91 44.25
N LEU A 102 9.40 -8.72 43.78
CA LEU A 102 10.25 -7.53 43.76
C LEU A 102 10.04 -6.63 44.98
N LEU A 103 8.81 -6.46 45.46
CA LEU A 103 8.49 -5.53 46.54
C LEU A 103 8.40 -6.16 47.95
N ARG A 104 8.45 -7.49 48.09
CA ARG A 104 8.38 -8.22 49.38
C ARG A 104 7.28 -7.67 50.31
N THR A 105 6.15 -7.29 49.72
CA THR A 105 5.01 -6.68 50.41
C THR A 105 4.06 -7.74 50.98
N GLY A 106 4.18 -9.01 50.57
CA GLY A 106 3.45 -10.14 51.17
C GLY A 106 1.98 -10.24 50.72
N VAL A 107 1.60 -9.48 49.70
CA VAL A 107 0.23 -9.44 49.17
C VAL A 107 0.19 -10.30 47.90
N LYS A 108 -0.35 -11.52 47.97
CA LYS A 108 -0.34 -12.48 46.86
C LYS A 108 -1.35 -12.18 45.75
N TYR A 109 -2.45 -11.52 46.09
CA TYR A 109 -3.57 -11.25 45.19
C TYR A 109 -3.93 -9.76 45.23
N ILE A 110 -4.12 -9.13 44.07
CA ILE A 110 -4.85 -7.86 43.95
C ILE A 110 -6.26 -8.20 43.51
N SER A 111 -7.27 -7.78 44.28
CA SER A 111 -8.66 -7.77 43.81
C SER A 111 -8.93 -6.48 43.05
N PHE A 112 -9.38 -6.61 41.80
CA PHE A 112 -9.91 -5.50 41.02
C PHE A 112 -11.40 -5.71 40.86
N ASN A 113 -12.19 -4.77 41.38
CA ASN A 113 -13.59 -4.67 41.01
C ASN A 113 -13.67 -3.80 39.74
N PHE A 114 -13.97 -4.42 38.61
CA PHE A 114 -14.01 -3.73 37.32
C PHE A 114 -15.45 -3.61 36.84
N GLN A 115 -16.03 -2.43 37.06
CA GLN A 115 -17.40 -2.12 36.67
C GLN A 115 -17.40 -0.81 35.88
N LEU A 116 -17.67 -0.91 34.58
CA LEU A 116 -17.90 0.23 33.69
C LEU A 116 -19.39 0.59 33.73
N SER A 117 -19.67 1.89 33.65
CA SER A 117 -21.03 2.37 33.40
C SER A 117 -21.54 1.84 32.06
N ASP A 118 -22.83 1.52 31.98
CA ASP A 118 -23.51 1.06 30.77
C ASP A 118 -23.19 1.94 29.56
N THR A 119 -23.17 3.26 29.75
CA THR A 119 -22.81 4.22 28.71
C THR A 119 -21.40 3.98 28.17
N VAL A 120 -20.42 3.72 29.05
CA VAL A 120 -19.02 3.47 28.65
C VAL A 120 -18.88 2.12 27.98
N LEU A 121 -19.55 1.09 28.50
CA LEU A 121 -19.53 -0.27 27.92
C LEU A 121 -20.11 -0.26 26.49
N ILE A 122 -21.28 0.34 26.32
CA ILE A 122 -21.96 0.45 25.04
C ILE A 122 -21.12 1.32 24.08
N THR A 123 -20.58 2.44 24.55
CA THR A 123 -19.72 3.31 23.73
C THR A 123 -18.46 2.57 23.28
N LEU A 124 -17.84 1.77 24.14
CA LEU A 124 -16.65 1.00 23.82
C LEU A 124 -16.94 -0.07 22.76
N ILE A 125 -18.00 -0.87 22.94
CA ILE A 125 -18.41 -1.91 21.99
C ILE A 125 -18.83 -1.29 20.66
N THR A 126 -19.61 -0.21 20.70
CA THR A 126 -20.09 0.48 19.50
C THR A 126 -18.92 1.07 18.72
N THR A 127 -17.98 1.74 19.38
CA THR A 127 -16.80 2.32 18.71
C THR A 127 -15.91 1.25 18.11
N ALA A 128 -15.70 0.12 18.80
CA ALA A 128 -14.96 -1.02 18.24
C ALA A 128 -15.66 -1.63 17.01
N THR A 129 -16.99 -1.75 17.06
CA THR A 129 -17.81 -2.27 15.96
C THR A 129 -17.75 -1.34 14.74
N VAL A 130 -17.88 -0.03 14.95
CA VAL A 130 -17.77 0.98 13.90
C VAL A 130 -16.38 0.95 13.27
N ASN A 131 -15.31 0.85 14.07
CA ASN A 131 -13.95 0.74 13.56
C ASN A 131 -13.79 -0.49 12.65
N ILE A 132 -14.21 -1.67 13.10
CA ILE A 132 -14.13 -2.91 12.29
C ILE A 132 -14.96 -2.77 11.01
N THR A 133 -16.17 -2.23 11.11
CA THR A 133 -17.08 -2.04 9.96
C THR A 133 -16.48 -1.08 8.93
N ALA A 134 -15.87 0.02 9.38
CA ALA A 134 -15.21 0.97 8.49
C ALA A 134 -14.06 0.32 7.72
N PHE A 135 -13.17 -0.41 8.39
CA PHE A 135 -12.10 -1.15 7.71
C PHE A 135 -12.65 -2.20 6.74
N PHE A 136 -13.68 -2.95 7.15
CA PHE A 136 -14.33 -3.93 6.29
C PHE A 136 -14.86 -3.29 5.01
N LEU A 137 -15.59 -2.17 5.10
CA LEU A 137 -16.11 -1.46 3.94
C LEU A 137 -15.01 -0.89 3.03
N VAL A 138 -13.92 -0.38 3.61
CA VAL A 138 -12.77 0.09 2.84
C VAL A 138 -12.14 -1.07 2.07
N VAL A 139 -11.96 -2.22 2.71
CA VAL A 139 -11.37 -3.41 2.10
C VAL A 139 -12.29 -4.00 1.02
N THR A 140 -13.60 -4.10 1.27
CA THR A 140 -14.55 -4.58 0.25
C THR A 140 -14.61 -3.64 -0.94
N LYS A 141 -14.60 -2.32 -0.71
CA LYS A 141 -14.54 -1.32 -1.80
C LYS A 141 -13.21 -1.39 -2.55
N TYR A 142 -12.11 -1.67 -1.86
CA TYR A 142 -10.79 -1.83 -2.48
C TYR A 142 -10.71 -3.09 -3.36
N LEU A 143 -11.30 -4.20 -2.90
CA LEU A 143 -11.31 -5.47 -3.64
C LEU A 143 -12.30 -5.49 -4.81
N PHE A 144 -13.46 -4.84 -4.63
CA PHE A 144 -14.51 -4.75 -5.64
C PHE A 144 -14.84 -3.27 -5.92
N PRO A 145 -13.96 -2.55 -6.63
CA PRO A 145 -14.27 -1.20 -7.04
C PRO A 145 -15.45 -1.25 -8.01
N ASN A 146 -16.57 -0.64 -7.62
CA ASN A 146 -17.65 -0.37 -8.56
C ASN A 146 -17.05 0.48 -9.67
N THR A 147 -16.91 -0.10 -10.86
CA THR A 147 -16.59 0.68 -12.05
C THR A 147 -17.87 1.48 -12.32
N PRO A 148 -17.86 2.82 -12.21
CA PRO A 148 -19.02 3.58 -12.67
C PRO A 148 -19.09 3.32 -14.17
N ASP A 149 -20.14 2.62 -14.60
CA ASP A 149 -20.47 2.54 -16.02
C ASP A 149 -20.56 3.99 -16.51
N LYS A 150 -19.60 4.39 -17.34
CA LYS A 150 -19.70 5.62 -18.09
C LYS A 150 -20.81 5.37 -19.09
N ASP A 151 -22.01 5.72 -18.68
CA ASP A 151 -23.20 5.69 -19.50
C ASP A 151 -22.86 6.40 -20.81
N SER A 152 -22.74 5.58 -21.85
CA SER A 152 -22.56 5.98 -23.23
C SER A 152 -23.89 6.54 -23.75
N THR A 153 -24.36 7.63 -23.14
CA THR A 153 -25.46 8.44 -23.68
C THR A 153 -24.84 9.72 -24.25
N THR A 154 -24.01 9.54 -25.27
CA THR A 154 -23.64 10.61 -26.22
C THR A 154 -23.62 10.03 -27.64
N VAL A 155 -24.73 9.40 -28.01
CA VAL A 155 -25.24 9.30 -29.38
C VAL A 155 -26.72 9.01 -29.15
N GLU A 156 -27.62 9.99 -29.29
CA GLU A 156 -28.06 10.56 -30.56
C GLU A 156 -28.68 11.95 -30.36
#